data_AF-A0A1T5DKH3-F1
#
_entry.id   AF-A0A1T5DKH3-F1
#
_cell.length_a   1.000
_cell.length_b   1.000
_cell.length_c   1.000
_cell.angle_alpha   90.00
_cell.angle_beta   90.00
_cell.angle_gamma   90.00
#
_symmetry.space_group_name_H-M   'P 1'
#
loop_
_entity.id
_entity.type
_entity.pdbx_description
1 polymer ?
#
loop_
_entity_poly.entity_id
_entity_poly.type
_entity_poly.pdbx_seq_one_letter_code
_entity_poly.pdbx_strand_id
1 'polypeptide(L)'
;MLYIVHHPKDRAKMEEDIFPLLENTEKEILNYPEVDFKISDEDILVTYLSDEFLRAFLPKAAQQKIKIGILPHPENTYTTKGLGISNDPEKVIEEILNNKEVHKLDMLFCNNTPVFQSVNIGNVFIFTEEHQNNNVFRELFSFYKNIRRLSSLSHNSYEITSEDEKIIHTSALGIIVVEHALSSVVARRLVSDSTLNDGMFSALIISPTNLLQLVWFLLRSLIPFGKQLDIAPSFIGRIRITKLKIKNNASIEFTVDGEKDQAEQIAIRVEPESLLLAQSSKYGSEKEEANLKKSIKTNTLPTGEKREELTKRTLPIYPRATTEEFQELFKVLRENSKTTSVYVVMMILSTLIATFGLFGDSSPVIIGAMILAPIIAPIVSFAMGMVRYDKRMLKQGVITILIGTGVSLLFSAGVSLIIPIKLITSEIDARLSPTLLDMGIAIVSGVAAAYAHAKEGIAKSLAGVAIAVALVPPLAVAGIGIGWWDWQVFSGAFLLYLTNLAGIIMFAGITFLVLGFAPFKRAKLGLIYTLILIGMVMVPLSLSFNRIQKEASITRELEGATINELVIRNVKVRFGTPLRVSLTLVSPNNLGGAEIREIKREIEENIGEPISLEVIPARGFK
;
A
#
# COMPACT_ATOMS: atom_id res chain seq x y z
N MET A 1 -49.83 -18.40 -30.78
CA MET A 1 -50.20 -19.27 -29.64
C MET A 1 -49.02 -19.30 -28.68
N LEU A 2 -49.22 -19.06 -27.38
CA LEU A 2 -48.17 -19.13 -26.37
C LEU A 2 -48.23 -20.47 -25.64
N TYR A 3 -47.08 -21.13 -25.47
CA TYR A 3 -46.99 -22.33 -24.66
C TYR A 3 -46.38 -21.96 -23.31
N ILE A 4 -47.15 -22.06 -22.23
CA ILE A 4 -46.69 -21.72 -20.88
C ILE A 4 -46.29 -22.98 -20.14
N VAL A 5 -44.99 -23.14 -19.93
CA VAL A 5 -44.40 -24.24 -19.16
C VAL A 5 -44.28 -23.83 -17.70
N HIS A 6 -44.90 -24.60 -16.82
CA HIS A 6 -44.78 -24.40 -15.38
C HIS A 6 -44.57 -25.73 -14.66
N HIS A 7 -44.10 -25.67 -13.42
CA HIS A 7 -44.07 -26.83 -12.55
C HIS A 7 -45.45 -26.98 -11.86
N PRO A 8 -46.00 -28.20 -11.70
CA PRO A 8 -47.36 -28.39 -11.16
C PRO A 8 -47.60 -27.76 -9.77
N LYS A 9 -46.54 -27.62 -8.95
CA LYS A 9 -46.62 -26.98 -7.63
C LYS A 9 -46.92 -25.47 -7.69
N ASP A 10 -46.53 -24.82 -8.78
CA ASP A 10 -46.59 -23.35 -8.90
C ASP A 10 -47.85 -22.89 -9.65
N ARG A 11 -48.70 -23.84 -10.05
CA ARG A 11 -49.90 -23.57 -10.86
C ARG A 11 -50.85 -22.56 -10.20
N ALA A 12 -51.16 -22.75 -8.92
CA ALA A 12 -52.09 -21.87 -8.21
C ALA A 12 -51.58 -20.41 -8.17
N LYS A 13 -50.26 -20.25 -7.99
CA LYS A 13 -49.62 -18.94 -7.94
C LYS A 13 -49.52 -18.28 -9.32
N MET A 14 -49.22 -19.07 -10.35
CA MET A 14 -49.25 -18.61 -11.74
C MET A 14 -50.67 -18.17 -12.17
N GLU A 15 -51.69 -18.92 -11.76
CA GLU A 15 -53.10 -18.58 -12.03
C GLU A 15 -53.53 -17.26 -11.35
N GLU A 16 -52.95 -16.94 -10.20
CA GLU A 16 -53.20 -15.67 -9.48
C GLU A 16 -52.41 -14.50 -10.07
N ASP A 17 -51.09 -14.66 -10.27
CA ASP A 17 -50.17 -13.56 -10.57
C ASP A 17 -50.00 -13.27 -12.08
N ILE A 18 -50.14 -14.30 -12.94
CA ILE A 18 -49.77 -14.22 -14.36
C ILE A 18 -50.99 -14.29 -15.29
N PHE A 19 -51.98 -15.12 -14.99
CA PHE A 19 -53.11 -15.33 -15.90
C PHE A 19 -53.97 -14.08 -16.16
N PRO A 20 -54.23 -13.21 -15.17
CA PRO A 20 -54.92 -11.95 -15.42
C PRO A 20 -54.21 -11.06 -16.46
N LEU A 21 -52.89 -11.14 -16.54
CA LEU A 21 -52.07 -10.37 -17.48
C LEU A 21 -52.09 -10.95 -18.91
N LEU A 22 -52.60 -12.17 -19.10
CA LEU A 22 -52.63 -12.90 -20.37
C LEU A 22 -54.05 -13.25 -20.83
N GLU A 23 -55.09 -12.57 -20.33
CA GLU A 23 -56.50 -12.91 -20.62
C GLU A 23 -56.84 -12.90 -22.13
N ASN A 24 -56.25 -11.97 -22.90
CA ASN A 24 -56.53 -11.78 -24.33
C ASN A 24 -55.59 -12.55 -25.26
N THR A 25 -54.81 -13.50 -24.75
CA THR A 25 -53.82 -14.25 -25.54
C THR A 25 -54.16 -15.74 -25.58
N GLU A 26 -54.18 -16.32 -26.79
CA GLU A 26 -54.29 -17.77 -26.96
C GLU A 26 -53.07 -18.47 -26.33
N LYS A 27 -53.34 -19.28 -25.30
CA LYS A 27 -52.31 -19.95 -24.49
C LYS A 27 -52.64 -21.42 -24.26
N GLU A 28 -51.61 -22.26 -24.31
CA GLU A 28 -51.64 -23.66 -23.89
C GLU A 28 -50.71 -23.86 -22.69
N ILE A 29 -51.14 -24.67 -21.72
CA ILE A 29 -50.43 -24.86 -20.46
C ILE A 29 -49.76 -26.24 -20.46
N LEU A 30 -48.46 -26.27 -20.21
CA LEU A 30 -47.63 -27.48 -20.24
C LEU A 30 -46.98 -27.71 -18.86
N ASN A 31 -47.00 -28.96 -18.40
CA ASN A 31 -46.40 -29.35 -17.12
C ASN A 31 -44.95 -29.81 -17.31
N TYR A 32 -44.00 -29.17 -16.61
CA TYR A 32 -42.61 -29.63 -16.50
C TYR A 32 -42.47 -30.68 -15.38
N PRO A 33 -41.78 -31.82 -15.58
CA PRO A 33 -40.85 -32.16 -16.66
C PRO A 33 -41.43 -33.00 -17.82
N GLU A 34 -42.75 -33.19 -17.90
CA GLU A 34 -43.42 -34.10 -18.86
C GLU A 34 -43.56 -33.51 -20.29
N VAL A 35 -42.88 -32.40 -20.59
CA VAL A 35 -42.97 -31.71 -21.88
C VAL A 35 -42.17 -32.47 -22.96
N ASP A 36 -42.87 -32.98 -23.99
CA ASP A 36 -42.24 -33.50 -25.21
C ASP A 36 -42.10 -32.37 -26.25
N PHE A 37 -40.89 -32.12 -26.74
CA PHE A 37 -40.48 -30.88 -27.41
C PHE A 37 -40.82 -30.82 -28.92
N LYS A 38 -42.05 -31.14 -29.33
CA LYS A 38 -42.47 -30.98 -30.73
C LYS A 38 -43.14 -29.62 -30.93
N ILE A 39 -42.32 -28.57 -31.02
CA ILE A 39 -42.76 -27.17 -31.16
C ILE A 39 -42.24 -26.64 -32.52
N SER A 40 -43.02 -25.79 -33.19
CA SER A 40 -42.62 -25.19 -34.48
C SER A 40 -41.55 -24.10 -34.27
N ASP A 41 -40.73 -23.83 -35.30
CA ASP A 41 -39.68 -22.77 -35.25
C ASP A 41 -40.25 -21.35 -35.03
N GLU A 42 -41.56 -21.17 -35.21
CA GLU A 42 -42.27 -19.89 -35.03
C GLU A 42 -42.86 -19.68 -33.63
N ASP A 43 -43.00 -20.74 -32.83
CA ASP A 43 -43.66 -20.66 -31.53
C ASP A 43 -42.71 -20.14 -30.44
N ILE A 44 -43.28 -19.43 -29.46
CA ILE A 44 -42.56 -18.93 -28.29
C ILE A 44 -43.01 -19.74 -27.08
N LEU A 45 -42.04 -20.34 -26.40
CA LEU A 45 -42.26 -21.11 -25.19
C LEU A 45 -41.97 -20.23 -23.97
N VAL A 46 -43.01 -19.90 -23.22
CA VAL A 46 -42.93 -19.05 -22.04
C VAL A 46 -42.80 -19.93 -20.80
N THR A 47 -41.87 -19.62 -19.91
CA THR A 47 -41.58 -20.42 -18.71
C THR A 47 -41.95 -19.65 -17.45
N TYR A 48 -42.64 -20.32 -16.53
CA TYR A 48 -42.84 -19.89 -15.14
C TYR A 48 -42.25 -20.98 -14.24
N LEU A 49 -40.92 -20.93 -14.09
CA LEU A 49 -40.12 -21.95 -13.44
C LEU A 49 -39.14 -21.29 -12.46
N SER A 50 -38.80 -21.99 -11.38
CA SER A 50 -37.75 -21.58 -10.44
C SER A 50 -36.35 -21.73 -11.05
N ASP A 51 -35.33 -21.13 -10.42
CA ASP A 51 -33.92 -21.27 -10.84
C ASP A 51 -33.49 -22.74 -10.97
N GLU A 52 -33.95 -23.63 -10.07
CA GLU A 52 -33.64 -25.07 -10.09
C GLU A 52 -34.15 -25.72 -11.38
N PHE A 53 -35.41 -25.46 -11.75
CA PHE A 53 -36.00 -26.05 -12.95
C PHE A 53 -35.47 -25.40 -14.23
N LEU A 54 -35.22 -24.08 -14.21
CA LEU A 54 -34.59 -23.35 -15.32
C LEU A 54 -33.18 -23.88 -15.61
N ARG A 55 -32.40 -24.23 -14.57
CA ARG A 55 -31.06 -24.84 -14.71
C ARG A 55 -31.10 -26.15 -15.50
N ALA A 56 -32.16 -26.94 -15.37
CA ALA A 56 -32.35 -28.17 -16.14
C ALA A 56 -33.01 -27.94 -17.52
N PHE A 57 -33.86 -26.91 -17.63
CA PHE A 57 -34.67 -26.63 -18.81
C PHE A 57 -33.88 -25.89 -19.91
N LEU A 58 -33.21 -24.79 -19.55
CA LEU A 58 -32.57 -23.88 -20.52
C LEU A 58 -31.50 -24.56 -21.40
N PRO A 59 -30.63 -25.45 -20.88
CA PRO A 59 -29.67 -26.16 -21.73
C PRO A 59 -30.32 -27.02 -22.83
N LYS A 60 -31.46 -27.65 -22.54
CA LYS A 60 -32.21 -28.46 -23.52
C LYS A 60 -32.83 -27.57 -24.59
N ALA A 61 -33.44 -26.46 -24.16
CA ALA A 61 -34.07 -25.50 -25.06
C ALA A 61 -33.05 -24.81 -25.97
N ALA A 62 -31.85 -24.50 -25.46
CA ALA A 62 -30.73 -23.98 -26.25
C ALA A 62 -30.23 -24.99 -27.30
N GLN A 63 -30.07 -26.28 -26.93
CA GLN A 63 -29.68 -27.33 -27.88
C GLN A 63 -30.68 -27.48 -29.03
N GLN A 64 -31.96 -27.31 -28.75
CA GLN A 64 -33.04 -27.38 -29.72
C GLN A 64 -33.33 -26.04 -30.41
N LYS A 65 -32.61 -24.96 -30.05
CA LYS A 65 -32.81 -23.59 -30.56
C LYS A 65 -34.25 -23.08 -30.42
N ILE A 66 -34.89 -23.42 -29.31
CA ILE A 66 -36.25 -22.96 -29.00
C ILE A 66 -36.20 -21.49 -28.57
N LYS A 67 -37.17 -20.68 -29.02
CA LYS A 67 -37.37 -19.30 -28.55
C LYS A 67 -38.08 -19.32 -27.20
N ILE A 68 -37.46 -18.73 -26.18
CA ILE A 68 -37.93 -18.84 -24.79
C ILE A 68 -38.29 -17.47 -24.24
N GLY A 69 -39.46 -17.38 -23.61
CA GLY A 69 -39.80 -16.33 -22.65
C GLY A 69 -39.63 -16.84 -21.22
N ILE A 70 -39.11 -16.02 -20.31
CA ILE A 70 -38.93 -16.36 -18.89
C ILE A 70 -39.69 -15.35 -18.06
N LEU A 71 -40.80 -15.79 -17.47
CA LEU A 71 -41.59 -14.98 -16.54
C LEU A 71 -40.89 -14.91 -15.18
N PRO A 72 -40.98 -13.77 -14.46
CA PRO A 72 -40.41 -13.64 -13.13
C PRO A 72 -41.06 -14.62 -12.14
N HIS A 73 -40.27 -15.56 -11.60
CA HIS A 73 -40.69 -16.46 -10.53
C HIS A 73 -40.14 -15.96 -9.18
N PRO A 74 -40.86 -16.10 -8.06
CA PRO A 74 -40.40 -15.70 -6.73
C PRO A 74 -39.08 -16.32 -6.29
N GLU A 75 -38.79 -17.52 -6.79
CA GLU A 75 -37.55 -18.26 -6.51
C GLU A 75 -36.44 -17.98 -7.54
N ASN A 76 -36.64 -17.05 -8.50
CA ASN A 76 -35.60 -16.65 -9.46
C ASN A 76 -34.67 -15.63 -8.84
N THR A 77 -33.73 -16.11 -8.04
CA THR A 77 -32.69 -15.31 -7.37
C THR A 77 -31.56 -14.95 -8.34
N TYR A 78 -31.24 -15.87 -9.24
CA TYR A 78 -30.06 -15.83 -10.10
C TYR A 78 -30.41 -15.57 -11.56
N THR A 79 -31.41 -16.26 -12.11
CA THR A 79 -31.68 -16.25 -13.56
C THR A 79 -32.07 -14.86 -14.07
N THR A 80 -32.88 -14.11 -13.32
CA THR A 80 -33.31 -12.75 -13.71
C THR A 80 -32.13 -11.78 -13.86
N LYS A 81 -31.22 -11.75 -12.88
CA LYS A 81 -30.00 -10.93 -12.92
C LYS A 81 -28.99 -11.44 -13.95
N GLY A 82 -28.85 -12.76 -14.03
CA GLY A 82 -27.90 -13.46 -14.90
C GLY A 82 -28.19 -13.28 -16.37
N LEU A 83 -29.47 -13.31 -16.75
CA LEU A 83 -29.92 -13.06 -18.11
C LEU A 83 -30.28 -11.59 -18.37
N GLY A 84 -30.20 -10.73 -17.36
CA GLY A 84 -30.41 -9.29 -17.50
C GLY A 84 -31.86 -8.90 -17.79
N ILE A 85 -32.80 -9.70 -17.27
CA ILE A 85 -34.24 -9.60 -17.49
C ILE A 85 -34.90 -8.74 -16.39
N SER A 86 -36.04 -8.12 -16.69
CA SER A 86 -36.85 -7.39 -15.70
C SER A 86 -37.50 -8.32 -14.66
N ASN A 87 -37.61 -7.86 -13.40
CA ASN A 87 -38.38 -8.58 -12.36
C ASN A 87 -39.88 -8.21 -12.37
N ASP A 88 -40.28 -7.28 -13.23
CA ASP A 88 -41.65 -6.80 -13.36
C ASP A 88 -42.42 -7.69 -14.36
N PRO A 89 -43.41 -8.49 -13.90
CA PRO A 89 -44.11 -9.45 -14.73
C PRO A 89 -44.90 -8.79 -15.87
N GLU A 90 -45.50 -7.61 -15.64
CA GLU A 90 -46.26 -6.90 -16.67
C GLU A 90 -45.35 -6.50 -17.82
N LYS A 91 -44.20 -5.91 -17.49
CA LYS A 91 -43.20 -5.50 -18.46
C LYS A 91 -42.64 -6.69 -19.24
N VAL A 92 -42.35 -7.81 -18.57
CA VAL A 92 -41.83 -9.02 -19.25
C VAL A 92 -42.85 -9.59 -20.23
N ILE A 93 -44.13 -9.65 -19.84
CA ILE A 93 -45.19 -10.14 -20.71
C ILE A 93 -45.36 -9.22 -21.93
N GLU A 94 -45.36 -7.89 -21.72
CA GLU A 94 -45.41 -6.92 -22.80
C GLU A 94 -44.24 -7.13 -23.78
N GLU A 95 -43.03 -7.33 -23.27
CA GLU A 95 -41.85 -7.61 -24.08
C GLU A 95 -41.99 -8.93 -24.86
N ILE A 96 -42.43 -10.03 -24.24
CA ILE A 96 -42.60 -11.32 -24.92
C ILE A 96 -43.64 -11.24 -26.05
N LEU A 97 -44.73 -10.50 -25.84
CA LEU A 97 -45.82 -10.39 -26.80
C LEU A 97 -45.52 -9.43 -27.96
N ASN A 98 -44.86 -8.31 -27.67
CA ASN A 98 -44.69 -7.22 -28.63
C ASN A 98 -43.31 -7.20 -29.29
N ASN A 99 -42.28 -7.82 -28.68
CA ASN A 99 -40.94 -7.80 -29.23
C ASN A 99 -40.82 -8.79 -30.39
N LYS A 100 -40.39 -8.28 -31.56
CA LYS A 100 -40.16 -9.09 -32.76
C LYS A 100 -38.71 -9.59 -32.86
N GLU A 101 -37.81 -9.04 -32.04
CA GLU A 101 -36.40 -9.40 -32.05
C GLU A 101 -36.09 -10.45 -30.99
N VAL A 102 -35.44 -11.52 -31.43
CA VAL A 102 -34.93 -12.57 -30.54
C VAL A 102 -33.52 -12.18 -30.10
N HIS A 103 -33.35 -11.93 -28.80
CA HIS A 103 -32.05 -11.66 -28.22
C HIS A 103 -31.29 -12.97 -28.05
N LYS A 104 -30.11 -13.04 -28.66
CA LYS A 104 -29.21 -14.17 -28.49
C LYS A 104 -28.29 -13.89 -27.32
N LEU A 105 -28.30 -14.78 -26.33
CA LEU A 105 -27.40 -14.71 -25.20
C LEU A 105 -26.44 -15.89 -25.20
N ASP A 106 -25.26 -15.62 -24.68
CA ASP A 106 -24.27 -16.62 -24.34
C ASP A 106 -24.74 -17.39 -23.11
N MET A 107 -24.23 -18.61 -22.96
CA MET A 107 -24.42 -19.39 -21.74
C MET A 107 -23.08 -19.85 -21.20
N LEU A 108 -22.78 -19.41 -19.99
CA LEU A 108 -21.67 -19.94 -19.21
C LEU A 108 -22.04 -21.29 -18.58
N PHE A 109 -21.16 -22.26 -18.71
CA PHE A 109 -21.27 -23.58 -18.09
C PHE A 109 -20.09 -23.84 -17.17
N CYS A 110 -20.40 -24.41 -16.01
CA CYS A 110 -19.46 -25.04 -15.09
C CYS A 110 -19.69 -26.54 -15.14
N ASN A 111 -18.72 -27.28 -15.68
CA ASN A 111 -18.87 -28.67 -16.09
C ASN A 111 -20.07 -28.82 -17.04
N ASN A 112 -21.16 -29.43 -16.56
CA ASN A 112 -22.40 -29.63 -17.30
C ASN A 112 -23.56 -28.75 -16.78
N THR A 113 -23.29 -27.90 -15.80
CA THR A 113 -24.30 -27.08 -15.13
C THR A 113 -24.24 -25.65 -15.67
N PRO A 114 -25.34 -25.06 -16.18
CA PRO A 114 -25.34 -23.67 -16.60
C PRO A 114 -25.14 -22.74 -15.40
N VAL A 115 -24.56 -21.58 -15.61
CA VAL A 115 -24.20 -20.60 -14.57
C VAL A 115 -24.92 -19.30 -14.89
N PHE A 116 -25.76 -18.81 -13.98
CA PHE A 116 -26.48 -17.56 -14.20
C PHE A 116 -25.78 -16.37 -13.56
N GLN A 117 -25.20 -16.54 -12.37
CA GLN A 117 -24.56 -15.46 -11.64
C GLN A 117 -23.04 -15.64 -11.61
N SER A 118 -22.56 -16.71 -10.96
CA SER A 118 -21.12 -16.89 -10.75
C SER A 118 -20.76 -18.32 -10.35
N VAL A 119 -19.53 -18.71 -10.69
CA VAL A 119 -18.84 -19.85 -10.08
C VAL A 119 -17.82 -19.32 -9.07
N ASN A 120 -17.91 -19.78 -7.83
CA ASN A 120 -16.97 -19.40 -6.77
C ASN A 120 -16.20 -20.62 -6.30
N ILE A 121 -14.87 -20.60 -6.45
CA ILE A 121 -13.99 -21.74 -6.16
C ILE A 121 -13.10 -21.41 -4.97
N GLY A 122 -13.10 -22.25 -3.94
CA GLY A 122 -12.30 -22.03 -2.73
C GLY A 122 -12.96 -21.08 -1.72
N ASN A 123 -12.15 -20.36 -0.92
CA ASN A 123 -12.62 -19.58 0.23
C ASN A 123 -13.13 -18.19 -0.16
N VAL A 124 -14.04 -18.16 -1.13
CA VAL A 124 -14.59 -16.94 -1.75
C VAL A 124 -15.92 -16.54 -1.12
N PHE A 125 -16.36 -17.26 -0.08
CA PHE A 125 -17.60 -16.98 0.67
C PHE A 125 -17.65 -15.56 1.29
N ILE A 126 -16.52 -14.87 1.38
CA ILE A 126 -16.46 -13.46 1.83
C ILE A 126 -17.00 -12.50 0.77
N PHE A 127 -17.00 -12.92 -0.49
CA PHE A 127 -17.37 -12.12 -1.66
C PHE A 127 -18.75 -12.48 -2.23
N THR A 128 -19.45 -13.46 -1.64
CA THR A 128 -20.80 -13.86 -2.04
C THR A 128 -21.84 -13.04 -1.28
N GLU A 129 -22.84 -12.54 -2.02
CA GLU A 129 -23.96 -11.78 -1.45
C GLU A 129 -24.90 -12.70 -0.67
N GLU A 130 -25.11 -12.44 0.63
CA GLU A 130 -26.26 -12.97 1.38
C GLU A 130 -27.50 -12.17 0.96
N HIS A 131 -28.35 -12.79 0.14
CA HIS A 131 -29.50 -12.15 -0.54
C HIS A 131 -30.69 -11.91 0.40
N GLN A 132 -30.59 -10.90 1.27
CA GLN A 132 -31.78 -10.26 1.87
C GLN A 132 -31.60 -8.75 2.02
N ASN A 133 -32.12 -8.03 1.01
CA ASN A 133 -32.41 -6.59 0.97
C ASN A 133 -31.19 -5.63 0.85
N ASN A 134 -31.31 -4.62 -0.03
CA ASN A 134 -30.26 -3.68 -0.50
C ASN A 134 -29.72 -2.68 0.55
N ASN A 135 -29.65 -3.06 1.83
CA ASN A 135 -29.13 -2.19 2.87
C ASN A 135 -27.60 -2.37 2.99
N VAL A 136 -26.86 -1.38 2.49
CA VAL A 136 -25.39 -1.23 2.63
C VAL A 136 -24.91 -1.44 4.08
N PHE A 137 -25.71 -1.03 5.06
CA PHE A 137 -25.41 -1.22 6.49
C PHE A 137 -25.40 -2.71 6.91
N ARG A 138 -26.22 -3.54 6.25
CA ARG A 138 -26.30 -4.98 6.49
C ARG A 138 -25.15 -5.73 5.79
N GLU A 139 -24.70 -5.26 4.63
CA GLU A 139 -23.47 -5.73 3.97
C GLU A 139 -22.22 -5.46 4.83
N LEU A 140 -22.15 -4.29 5.46
CA LEU A 140 -21.10 -3.96 6.43
C LEU A 140 -21.15 -4.88 7.66
N PHE A 141 -22.35 -5.23 8.13
CA PHE A 141 -22.52 -6.12 9.29
C PHE A 141 -22.20 -7.59 8.96
N SER A 142 -22.60 -8.08 7.78
CA SER A 142 -22.23 -9.42 7.31
C SER A 142 -20.71 -9.51 7.08
N PHE A 143 -20.10 -8.45 6.53
CA PHE A 143 -18.65 -8.32 6.43
C PHE A 143 -17.97 -8.36 7.80
N TYR A 144 -18.47 -7.62 8.80
CA TYR A 144 -17.93 -7.67 10.16
C TYR A 144 -18.09 -9.05 10.82
N LYS A 145 -19.20 -9.76 10.58
CA LYS A 145 -19.38 -11.13 11.05
C LYS A 145 -18.38 -12.10 10.38
N ASN A 146 -18.12 -11.90 9.09
CA ASN A 146 -17.16 -12.66 8.30
C ASN A 146 -15.70 -12.31 8.63
N ILE A 147 -15.41 -11.13 9.20
CA ILE A 147 -14.08 -10.70 9.66
C ILE A 147 -13.46 -11.71 10.62
N ARG A 148 -14.27 -12.40 11.45
CA ARG A 148 -13.80 -13.39 12.43
C ARG A 148 -13.30 -14.68 11.77
N ARG A 149 -13.78 -15.00 10.56
CA ARG A 149 -13.35 -16.17 9.77
C ARG A 149 -12.12 -15.87 8.90
N LEU A 150 -11.67 -14.62 8.86
CA LEU A 150 -10.51 -14.22 8.08
C LEU A 150 -9.20 -14.85 8.57
N SER A 151 -9.09 -15.16 9.87
CA SER A 151 -7.87 -15.76 10.45
C SER A 151 -7.66 -17.23 10.07
N SER A 152 -8.69 -17.92 9.59
CA SER A 152 -8.62 -19.32 9.13
C SER A 152 -8.45 -19.46 7.62
N LEU A 153 -8.33 -18.35 6.89
CA LEU A 153 -8.15 -18.39 5.44
C LEU A 153 -6.77 -18.91 5.08
N SER A 154 -6.72 -19.90 4.20
CA SER A 154 -5.51 -20.43 3.58
C SER A 154 -5.64 -20.39 2.07
N HIS A 155 -4.51 -20.36 1.37
CA HIS A 155 -4.54 -20.58 -0.07
C HIS A 155 -4.67 -22.05 -0.40
N ASN A 156 -5.33 -22.31 -1.52
CA ASN A 156 -5.25 -23.59 -2.21
C ASN A 156 -4.34 -23.46 -3.42
N SER A 157 -3.81 -24.60 -3.84
CA SER A 157 -2.97 -24.71 -5.01
C SER A 157 -3.85 -24.94 -6.23
N TYR A 158 -3.66 -24.14 -7.29
CA TYR A 158 -4.43 -24.30 -8.51
C TYR A 158 -3.51 -24.44 -9.72
N GLU A 159 -3.88 -25.35 -10.60
CA GLU A 159 -3.40 -25.44 -11.97
C GLU A 159 -4.52 -24.98 -12.89
N ILE A 160 -4.27 -23.86 -13.58
CA ILE A 160 -5.25 -23.20 -14.43
C ILE A 160 -4.76 -23.33 -15.88
N THR A 161 -5.50 -24.08 -16.70
CA THR A 161 -5.18 -24.30 -18.11
C THR A 161 -6.11 -23.47 -18.98
N SER A 162 -5.53 -22.55 -19.73
CA SER A 162 -6.22 -21.77 -20.78
C SER A 162 -6.46 -22.62 -22.03
N GLU A 163 -7.37 -22.16 -22.90
CA GLU A 163 -7.59 -22.73 -24.24
C GLU A 163 -6.30 -22.76 -25.09
N ASP A 164 -5.46 -21.73 -25.01
CA ASP A 164 -4.18 -21.63 -25.74
C ASP A 164 -3.07 -22.50 -25.10
N GLU A 165 -3.42 -23.55 -24.36
CA GLU A 165 -2.56 -24.48 -23.60
C GLU A 165 -1.58 -23.84 -22.58
N LYS A 166 -1.71 -22.54 -22.31
CA LYS A 166 -0.95 -21.89 -21.25
C LYS A 166 -1.38 -22.44 -19.89
N ILE A 167 -0.45 -23.10 -19.21
CA ILE A 167 -0.63 -23.63 -17.85
C ILE A 167 -0.12 -22.59 -16.85
N ILE A 168 -0.97 -22.22 -15.90
CA ILE A 168 -0.66 -21.28 -14.83
C ILE A 168 -0.75 -22.03 -13.50
N HIS A 169 0.40 -22.23 -12.86
CA HIS A 169 0.49 -22.79 -11.52
C HIS A 169 0.55 -21.67 -10.50
N THR A 170 -0.48 -21.53 -9.68
CA THR A 170 -0.55 -20.46 -8.67
C THR A 170 -1.17 -20.96 -7.37
N SER A 171 -1.07 -20.15 -6.32
CA SER A 171 -1.91 -20.31 -5.14
C SER A 171 -2.93 -19.19 -5.11
N ALA A 172 -4.14 -19.47 -4.66
CA ALA A 172 -5.17 -18.45 -4.51
C ALA A 172 -6.03 -18.76 -3.28
N LEU A 173 -6.57 -17.70 -2.67
CA LEU A 173 -7.63 -17.84 -1.68
C LEU A 173 -8.89 -18.40 -2.35
N GLY A 174 -9.15 -17.93 -3.57
CA GLY A 174 -10.13 -18.53 -4.44
C GLY A 174 -10.29 -17.80 -5.77
N ILE A 175 -11.20 -18.29 -6.59
CA ILE A 175 -11.42 -17.86 -7.96
C ILE A 175 -12.91 -17.55 -8.14
N ILE A 176 -13.22 -16.37 -8.67
CA ILE A 176 -14.58 -15.98 -9.06
C ILE A 176 -14.65 -16.03 -10.57
N VAL A 177 -15.63 -16.73 -11.12
CA VAL A 177 -15.90 -16.72 -12.56
C VAL A 177 -17.27 -16.17 -12.82
N VAL A 178 -17.34 -15.18 -13.71
CA VAL A 178 -18.55 -14.49 -14.11
C VAL A 178 -18.55 -14.28 -15.61
N GLU A 179 -19.73 -14.37 -16.20
CA GLU A 179 -19.99 -13.97 -17.58
C GLU A 179 -20.11 -12.45 -17.66
N HIS A 180 -21.06 -11.89 -16.90
CA HIS A 180 -21.32 -10.46 -16.82
C HIS A 180 -20.95 -9.87 -15.45
N ALA A 181 -20.46 -8.63 -15.39
CA ALA A 181 -19.93 -8.09 -14.12
C ALA A 181 -21.01 -7.68 -13.11
N LEU A 182 -22.24 -7.42 -13.59
CA LEU A 182 -23.36 -7.01 -12.72
C LEU A 182 -23.78 -8.11 -11.75
N SER A 183 -23.37 -9.35 -12.03
CA SER A 183 -23.68 -10.55 -11.26
C SER A 183 -22.92 -10.65 -9.94
N SER A 184 -21.88 -9.85 -9.68
CA SER A 184 -21.16 -9.88 -8.38
C SER A 184 -20.64 -8.50 -7.98
N VAL A 185 -20.74 -8.15 -6.69
CA VAL A 185 -20.24 -6.88 -6.13
C VAL A 185 -18.77 -6.65 -6.45
N VAL A 186 -17.97 -7.71 -6.36
CA VAL A 186 -16.53 -7.68 -6.63
C VAL A 186 -16.26 -7.58 -8.13
N ALA A 187 -17.01 -8.35 -8.93
CA ALA A 187 -16.87 -8.31 -10.39
C ALA A 187 -17.22 -6.94 -10.94
N ARG A 188 -18.29 -6.30 -10.44
CA ARG A 188 -18.74 -4.97 -10.86
C ARG A 188 -17.66 -3.90 -10.76
N ARG A 189 -16.70 -4.06 -9.85
CA ARG A 189 -15.58 -3.10 -9.66
C ARG A 189 -14.32 -3.44 -10.45
N LEU A 190 -14.14 -4.70 -10.85
CA LEU A 190 -12.90 -5.23 -11.41
C LEU A 190 -13.00 -5.58 -12.91
N VAL A 191 -14.22 -5.75 -13.42
CA VAL A 191 -14.49 -6.07 -14.82
C VAL A 191 -15.03 -4.82 -15.50
N SER A 192 -14.25 -4.28 -16.42
CA SER A 192 -14.52 -3.04 -17.16
C SER A 192 -15.55 -3.19 -18.28
N ASP A 193 -15.63 -4.38 -18.86
CA ASP A 193 -16.31 -4.64 -20.15
C ASP A 193 -17.62 -5.40 -19.89
N SER A 194 -18.39 -4.92 -18.91
CA SER A 194 -19.28 -5.69 -18.04
C SER A 194 -20.63 -6.16 -18.59
N THR A 195 -21.01 -5.70 -19.79
CA THR A 195 -22.35 -5.92 -20.36
C THR A 195 -22.31 -6.51 -21.77
N LEU A 196 -21.13 -6.86 -22.27
CA LEU A 196 -20.97 -7.38 -23.62
C LEU A 196 -21.29 -8.87 -23.64
N ASN A 197 -22.21 -9.27 -24.52
CA ASN A 197 -22.45 -10.65 -24.91
C ASN A 197 -21.48 -11.03 -26.04
N ASP A 198 -20.23 -11.26 -25.67
CA ASP A 198 -19.09 -11.33 -26.60
C ASP A 198 -18.43 -12.72 -26.71
N GLY A 199 -19.10 -13.75 -26.21
CA GLY A 199 -18.64 -15.13 -26.20
C GLY A 199 -17.47 -15.37 -25.26
N MET A 200 -17.24 -14.51 -24.26
CA MET A 200 -16.15 -14.66 -23.29
C MET A 200 -16.63 -14.46 -21.86
N PHE A 201 -16.02 -15.20 -20.93
CA PHE A 201 -16.20 -14.98 -19.50
C PHE A 201 -14.93 -14.42 -18.85
N SER A 202 -15.08 -13.89 -17.64
CA SER A 202 -13.97 -13.38 -16.83
C SER A 202 -13.77 -14.24 -15.58
N ALA A 203 -12.55 -14.76 -15.42
CA ALA A 203 -12.09 -15.40 -14.18
C ALA A 203 -11.17 -14.43 -13.41
N LEU A 204 -11.53 -14.17 -12.15
CA LEU A 204 -10.82 -13.34 -11.20
C LEU A 204 -10.16 -14.23 -10.15
N ILE A 205 -8.83 -14.27 -10.16
CA ILE A 205 -8.03 -15.09 -9.24
C ILE A 205 -7.59 -14.21 -8.08
N ILE A 206 -8.08 -14.48 -6.88
CA ILE A 206 -7.85 -13.66 -5.69
C ILE A 206 -6.77 -14.33 -4.83
N SER A 207 -5.57 -13.74 -4.80
CA SER A 207 -4.41 -14.32 -4.14
C SER A 207 -3.66 -13.31 -3.23
N PRO A 208 -4.32 -12.79 -2.18
CA PRO A 208 -3.70 -11.86 -1.25
C PRO A 208 -2.50 -12.50 -0.54
N THR A 209 -1.41 -11.76 -0.38
CA THR A 209 -0.24 -12.30 0.36
C THR A 209 -0.36 -12.15 1.87
N ASN A 210 -1.32 -11.33 2.32
CA ASN A 210 -1.58 -11.05 3.72
C ASN A 210 -3.02 -10.54 3.89
N LEU A 211 -3.50 -10.60 5.13
CA LEU A 211 -4.88 -10.24 5.46
C LEU A 211 -5.16 -8.74 5.32
N LEU A 212 -4.17 -7.88 5.58
CA LEU A 212 -4.33 -6.44 5.46
C LEU A 212 -4.67 -6.01 4.02
N GLN A 213 -4.03 -6.62 3.02
CA GLN A 213 -4.36 -6.41 1.60
C GLN A 213 -5.82 -6.75 1.29
N LEU A 214 -6.29 -7.90 1.79
CA LEU A 214 -7.66 -8.36 1.59
C LEU A 214 -8.68 -7.42 2.26
N VAL A 215 -8.45 -7.06 3.52
CA VAL A 215 -9.34 -6.18 4.28
C VAL A 215 -9.40 -4.78 3.66
N TRP A 216 -8.26 -4.22 3.25
CA TRP A 216 -8.23 -2.90 2.63
C TRP A 216 -8.97 -2.88 1.29
N PHE A 217 -8.82 -3.94 0.50
CA PHE A 217 -9.56 -4.11 -0.74
C PHE A 217 -11.07 -4.21 -0.51
N LEU A 218 -11.48 -5.01 0.47
CA LEU A 218 -12.90 -5.20 0.81
C LEU A 218 -13.54 -3.92 1.36
N LEU A 219 -12.85 -3.20 2.24
CA LEU A 219 -13.31 -1.90 2.74
C LEU A 219 -13.45 -0.90 1.58
N ARG A 220 -12.49 -0.86 0.67
CA ARG A 220 -12.57 -0.02 -0.53
C ARG A 220 -13.71 -0.46 -1.45
N SER A 221 -14.02 -1.76 -1.54
CA SER A 221 -15.09 -2.30 -2.37
C SER A 221 -16.50 -2.13 -1.80
N LEU A 222 -16.65 -1.65 -0.55
CA LEU A 222 -17.95 -1.35 0.05
C LEU A 222 -18.36 0.12 -0.09
N ILE A 223 -17.44 1.02 -0.48
CA ILE A 223 -17.73 2.45 -0.59
C ILE A 223 -18.56 2.74 -1.86
N PRO A 224 -19.81 3.21 -1.76
CA PRO A 224 -20.73 3.31 -2.91
C PRO A 224 -20.34 4.37 -3.96
N PHE A 225 -19.48 5.33 -3.61
CA PHE A 225 -19.02 6.42 -4.49
C PHE A 225 -17.69 6.15 -5.22
N GLY A 226 -17.21 4.91 -5.22
CA GLY A 226 -15.94 4.57 -5.86
C GLY A 226 -16.06 4.50 -7.39
N LYS A 227 -15.36 5.38 -8.11
CA LYS A 227 -15.00 5.15 -9.52
C LYS A 227 -14.41 3.74 -9.68
N GLN A 228 -14.63 3.15 -10.86
CA GLN A 228 -14.04 1.88 -11.28
C GLN A 228 -12.53 1.87 -10.94
N LEU A 229 -12.00 0.72 -10.49
CA LEU A 229 -10.58 0.62 -10.22
C LEU A 229 -9.83 0.60 -11.55
N ASP A 230 -9.29 1.75 -11.97
CA ASP A 230 -8.45 1.87 -13.17
C ASP A 230 -7.28 0.87 -13.19
N ILE A 231 -6.82 0.47 -11.99
CA ILE A 231 -5.75 -0.51 -11.79
C ILE A 231 -6.23 -1.58 -10.80
N ALA A 232 -6.34 -2.82 -11.27
CA ALA A 232 -6.60 -3.97 -10.41
C ALA A 232 -5.46 -4.13 -9.38
N PRO A 233 -5.76 -4.40 -8.10
CA PRO A 233 -4.74 -4.69 -7.11
C PRO A 233 -3.81 -5.81 -7.56
N SER A 234 -2.53 -5.74 -7.20
CA SER A 234 -1.51 -6.71 -7.64
C SER A 234 -1.79 -8.15 -7.23
N PHE A 235 -2.62 -8.39 -6.21
CA PHE A 235 -3.00 -9.74 -5.78
C PHE A 235 -4.22 -10.32 -6.53
N ILE A 236 -4.78 -9.59 -7.51
CA ILE A 236 -5.89 -10.05 -8.35
C ILE A 236 -5.37 -10.33 -9.76
N GLY A 237 -5.45 -11.59 -10.17
CA GLY A 237 -5.25 -11.99 -11.56
C GLY A 237 -6.56 -11.92 -12.33
N ARG A 238 -6.54 -11.43 -13.57
CA ARG A 238 -7.71 -11.38 -14.46
C ARG A 238 -7.44 -12.20 -15.71
N ILE A 239 -8.36 -13.11 -16.02
CA ILE A 239 -8.34 -13.93 -17.23
C ILE A 239 -9.67 -13.72 -17.96
N ARG A 240 -9.64 -13.30 -19.22
CA ARG A 240 -10.81 -13.19 -20.11
C ARG A 240 -10.63 -14.10 -21.31
N ILE A 241 -11.47 -15.14 -21.40
CA ILE A 241 -11.34 -16.29 -22.32
C ILE A 241 -12.69 -17.01 -22.52
N THR A 242 -12.72 -17.99 -23.42
CA THR A 242 -13.89 -18.81 -23.78
C THR A 242 -13.95 -20.15 -23.02
N LYS A 243 -12.80 -20.70 -22.64
CA LYS A 243 -12.68 -22.01 -22.00
C LYS A 243 -11.51 -22.05 -21.02
N LEU A 244 -11.77 -22.54 -19.82
CA LEU A 244 -10.79 -22.66 -18.75
C LEU A 244 -10.94 -24.00 -18.04
N LYS A 245 -9.82 -24.66 -17.74
CA LYS A 245 -9.80 -25.81 -16.83
C LYS A 245 -9.07 -25.44 -15.57
N ILE A 246 -9.63 -25.82 -14.43
CA ILE A 246 -9.05 -25.58 -13.10
C ILE A 246 -8.92 -26.93 -12.42
N LYS A 247 -7.70 -27.23 -11.97
CA LYS A 247 -7.34 -28.43 -11.21
C LYS A 247 -6.70 -28.03 -9.89
N ASN A 248 -6.80 -28.94 -8.93
CA ASN A 248 -6.09 -28.91 -7.66
C ASN A 248 -5.57 -30.34 -7.41
N ASN A 249 -4.64 -30.49 -6.48
CA ASN A 249 -4.09 -31.79 -6.08
C ASN A 249 -5.09 -32.65 -5.29
N ALA A 250 -6.30 -32.16 -5.04
CA ALA A 250 -7.38 -32.79 -4.28
C ALA A 250 -8.76 -32.31 -4.81
N SER A 251 -9.85 -32.88 -4.29
CA SER A 251 -11.21 -32.42 -4.58
C SER A 251 -11.36 -30.92 -4.27
N ILE A 252 -11.94 -30.18 -5.21
CA ILE A 252 -12.15 -28.74 -5.13
C ILE A 252 -13.59 -28.50 -4.71
N GLU A 253 -13.78 -27.82 -3.59
CA GLU A 253 -15.08 -27.25 -3.24
C GLU A 253 -15.33 -25.97 -4.04
N PHE A 254 -16.49 -25.90 -4.69
CA PHE A 254 -16.95 -24.73 -5.39
C PHE A 254 -18.46 -24.54 -5.22
N THR A 255 -18.94 -23.37 -5.59
CA THR A 255 -20.37 -23.11 -5.70
C THR A 255 -20.72 -22.62 -7.09
N VAL A 256 -21.82 -23.11 -7.65
CA VAL A 256 -22.47 -22.53 -8.83
C VAL A 256 -23.71 -21.81 -8.35
N ASP A 257 -23.75 -20.49 -8.48
CA ASP A 257 -24.88 -19.67 -8.03
C ASP A 257 -25.29 -19.98 -6.56
N GLY A 258 -24.30 -20.11 -5.68
CA GLY A 258 -24.50 -20.39 -4.26
C GLY A 258 -24.75 -21.86 -3.89
N GLU A 259 -25.10 -22.73 -4.84
CA GLU A 259 -25.24 -24.17 -4.62
C GLU A 259 -23.85 -24.83 -4.56
N LYS A 260 -23.60 -25.63 -3.51
CA LYS A 260 -22.29 -26.25 -3.27
C LYS A 260 -22.11 -27.52 -4.10
N ASP A 261 -20.93 -27.69 -4.66
CA ASP A 261 -20.51 -28.88 -5.39
C ASP A 261 -19.01 -29.17 -5.17
N GLN A 262 -18.58 -30.37 -5.55
CA GLN A 262 -17.20 -30.84 -5.41
C GLN A 262 -16.75 -31.63 -6.63
N ALA A 263 -15.57 -31.31 -7.16
CA ALA A 263 -14.98 -32.02 -8.30
C ALA A 263 -13.45 -32.02 -8.26
N GLU A 264 -12.81 -33.03 -8.86
CA GLU A 264 -11.34 -33.07 -9.03
C GLU A 264 -10.86 -32.06 -10.08
N GLN A 265 -11.69 -31.82 -11.09
CA GLN A 265 -11.43 -30.88 -12.17
C GLN A 265 -12.70 -30.08 -12.45
N ILE A 266 -12.55 -28.76 -12.56
CA ILE A 266 -13.62 -27.85 -12.95
C ILE A 266 -13.33 -27.39 -14.38
N ALA A 267 -14.25 -27.65 -15.30
CA ALA A 267 -14.18 -27.20 -16.68
C ALA A 267 -15.22 -26.10 -16.91
N ILE A 268 -14.75 -24.90 -17.25
CA ILE A 268 -15.62 -23.75 -17.52
C ILE A 268 -15.57 -23.45 -19.00
N ARG A 269 -16.74 -23.24 -19.60
CA ARG A 269 -16.89 -22.94 -21.02
C ARG A 269 -18.07 -22.02 -21.23
N VAL A 270 -17.95 -21.12 -22.19
CA VAL A 270 -19.09 -20.33 -22.68
C VAL A 270 -19.52 -20.87 -24.04
N GLU A 271 -20.83 -21.02 -24.23
CA GLU A 271 -21.43 -21.32 -25.52
C GLU A 271 -22.05 -20.03 -26.08
N PRO A 272 -21.42 -19.41 -27.09
CA PRO A 272 -21.85 -18.11 -27.59
C PRO A 272 -23.19 -18.21 -28.33
N GLU A 273 -24.04 -17.22 -28.16
CA GLU A 273 -25.34 -17.07 -28.84
C GLU A 273 -26.22 -18.34 -28.76
N SER A 274 -26.12 -19.10 -27.67
CA SER A 274 -26.79 -20.41 -27.52
C SER A 274 -28.23 -20.30 -27.03
N LEU A 275 -28.56 -19.27 -26.25
CA LEU A 275 -29.89 -19.04 -25.70
C LEU A 275 -30.65 -18.00 -26.51
N LEU A 276 -31.87 -18.35 -26.95
CA LEU A 276 -32.76 -17.48 -27.71
C LEU A 276 -33.87 -16.92 -26.81
N LEU A 277 -33.73 -15.66 -26.38
CA LEU A 277 -34.73 -14.99 -25.55
C LEU A 277 -35.70 -14.17 -26.40
N ALA A 278 -36.99 -14.33 -26.11
CA ALA A 278 -38.08 -13.56 -26.74
C ALA A 278 -38.36 -12.21 -26.05
N GLN A 279 -37.64 -11.87 -24.98
CA GLN A 279 -37.80 -10.63 -24.21
C GLN A 279 -36.49 -9.84 -24.14
N SER A 280 -36.58 -8.58 -23.71
CA SER A 280 -35.40 -7.73 -23.66
C SER A 280 -34.41 -8.19 -22.59
N SER A 281 -33.11 -8.08 -22.92
CA SER A 281 -32.02 -8.32 -21.98
C SER A 281 -31.08 -7.14 -21.97
N LYS A 282 -30.64 -6.74 -20.77
CA LYS A 282 -29.56 -5.75 -20.58
C LYS A 282 -28.24 -6.14 -21.25
N TYR A 283 -28.06 -7.41 -21.59
CA TYR A 283 -26.86 -7.94 -22.24
C TYR A 283 -27.06 -8.15 -23.75
N GLY A 284 -28.28 -7.95 -24.27
CA GLY A 284 -28.68 -8.35 -25.62
C GLY A 284 -28.50 -7.31 -26.74
N SER A 285 -27.65 -6.28 -26.60
CA SER A 285 -27.54 -5.16 -27.57
C SER A 285 -26.19 -5.08 -28.33
N GLU A 286 -26.25 -4.45 -29.52
CA GLU A 286 -25.38 -4.50 -30.71
C GLU A 286 -23.84 -4.48 -30.55
N LYS A 287 -23.20 -5.20 -31.48
CA LYS A 287 -21.76 -5.21 -31.75
C LYS A 287 -21.27 -3.81 -32.14
N GLU A 288 -20.81 -3.02 -31.17
CA GLU A 288 -19.64 -2.20 -31.45
C GLU A 288 -18.45 -3.17 -31.58
N GLU A 289 -17.62 -2.99 -32.61
CA GLU A 289 -16.34 -3.68 -32.79
C GLU A 289 -15.36 -3.29 -31.66
N ALA A 290 -15.71 -3.60 -30.41
CA ALA A 290 -14.81 -3.54 -29.29
C ALA A 290 -13.82 -4.69 -29.49
N ASN A 291 -12.68 -4.37 -30.08
CA ASN A 291 -11.48 -5.20 -30.23
C ASN A 291 -11.43 -6.35 -29.21
N LEU A 292 -11.97 -7.52 -29.61
CA LEU A 292 -12.20 -8.68 -28.77
C LEU A 292 -10.86 -9.35 -28.45
N LYS A 293 -10.15 -8.80 -27.47
CA LYS A 293 -8.82 -9.29 -27.12
C LYS A 293 -8.89 -10.17 -25.88
N LYS A 294 -8.66 -11.47 -26.07
CA LYS A 294 -8.30 -12.38 -24.97
C LYS A 294 -7.24 -11.72 -24.09
N SER A 295 -7.43 -11.77 -22.78
CA SER A 295 -6.53 -11.09 -21.84
C SER A 295 -6.20 -11.98 -20.66
N ILE A 296 -4.91 -12.28 -20.48
CA ILE A 296 -4.41 -13.05 -19.36
C ILE A 296 -3.42 -12.16 -18.59
N LYS A 297 -3.90 -11.53 -17.53
CA LYS A 297 -3.12 -10.68 -16.62
C LYS A 297 -2.91 -11.42 -15.30
N THR A 298 -1.89 -12.26 -15.24
CA THR A 298 -1.60 -13.13 -14.07
C THR A 298 -0.17 -13.02 -13.56
N ASN A 299 0.64 -12.09 -14.11
CA ASN A 299 2.08 -11.98 -13.82
C ASN A 299 2.39 -11.65 -12.36
N THR A 300 1.42 -11.07 -11.64
CA THR A 300 1.58 -10.66 -10.24
C THR A 300 1.11 -11.73 -9.25
N LEU A 301 0.52 -12.83 -9.73
CA LEU A 301 0.08 -13.93 -8.90
C LEU A 301 1.29 -14.71 -8.34
N PRO A 302 1.20 -15.25 -7.11
CA PRO A 302 2.28 -16.02 -6.53
C PRO A 302 2.48 -17.34 -7.29
N THR A 303 3.73 -17.59 -7.66
CA THR A 303 4.21 -18.82 -8.31
C THR A 303 5.44 -19.34 -7.54
N GLY A 304 5.99 -20.50 -7.94
CA GLY A 304 7.22 -21.05 -7.33
C GLY A 304 7.16 -21.23 -5.81
N GLU A 305 8.21 -20.84 -5.10
CA GLU A 305 8.29 -20.95 -3.64
C GLU A 305 7.18 -20.16 -2.91
N LYS A 306 6.82 -18.98 -3.44
CA LYS A 306 5.79 -18.12 -2.83
C LYS A 306 4.42 -18.80 -2.84
N ARG A 307 4.12 -19.54 -3.92
CA ARG A 307 2.92 -20.40 -4.00
C ARG A 307 2.93 -21.44 -2.88
N GLU A 308 4.05 -22.16 -2.70
CA GLU A 308 4.16 -23.20 -1.67
C GLU A 308 4.10 -22.66 -0.24
N GLU A 309 4.68 -21.50 0.03
CA GLU A 309 4.65 -20.91 1.37
C GLU A 309 3.21 -20.53 1.77
N LEU A 310 2.45 -19.96 0.83
CA LEU A 310 1.08 -19.53 1.05
C LEU A 310 0.07 -20.69 1.19
N THR A 311 0.35 -21.86 0.62
CA THR A 311 -0.51 -23.05 0.76
C THR A 311 -0.25 -23.83 2.06
N LYS A 312 0.95 -23.73 2.64
CA LYS A 312 1.32 -24.45 3.87
C LYS A 312 0.69 -23.87 5.15
N ARG A 313 0.18 -22.62 5.12
CA ARG A 313 -0.26 -21.89 6.32
C ARG A 313 -1.46 -20.98 6.04
N THR A 314 -2.10 -20.53 7.10
CA THR A 314 -3.10 -19.46 7.00
C THR A 314 -2.45 -18.12 6.65
N LEU A 315 -3.25 -17.23 6.07
CA LEU A 315 -2.84 -15.91 5.65
C LEU A 315 -2.28 -15.11 6.84
N PRO A 316 -1.04 -14.62 6.75
CA PRO A 316 -0.48 -13.80 7.81
C PRO A 316 -1.17 -12.42 7.82
N ILE A 317 -1.22 -11.78 8.98
CA ILE A 317 -1.76 -10.41 9.11
C ILE A 317 -0.88 -9.43 8.33
N TYR A 318 0.45 -9.58 8.44
CA TYR A 318 1.46 -8.74 7.81
C TYR A 318 2.15 -9.47 6.65
N PRO A 319 2.70 -8.74 5.67
CA PRO A 319 3.54 -9.33 4.63
C PRO A 319 4.66 -10.19 5.22
N ARG A 320 5.01 -11.26 4.51
CA ARG A 320 6.21 -12.05 4.76
C ARG A 320 7.06 -12.07 3.50
N ALA A 321 8.34 -11.77 3.66
CA ALA A 321 9.31 -11.95 2.59
C ALA A 321 9.52 -13.45 2.37
N THR A 322 9.64 -13.86 1.10
CA THR A 322 9.96 -15.26 0.76
C THR A 322 11.38 -15.62 1.21
N THR A 323 11.70 -16.92 1.19
CA THR A 323 13.07 -17.37 1.52
C THR A 323 14.10 -16.79 0.56
N GLU A 324 13.81 -16.78 -0.74
CA GLU A 324 14.64 -16.16 -1.78
C GLU A 324 14.83 -14.64 -1.56
N GLU A 325 13.74 -13.88 -1.43
CA GLU A 325 13.76 -12.43 -1.19
C GLU A 325 14.63 -12.11 0.05
N PHE A 326 14.48 -12.92 1.11
CA PHE A 326 15.28 -12.80 2.32
C PHE A 326 16.76 -13.12 2.06
N GLN A 327 17.08 -14.24 1.41
CA GLN A 327 18.47 -14.65 1.18
C GLN A 327 19.23 -13.64 0.33
N GLU A 328 18.60 -13.12 -0.73
CA GLU A 328 19.21 -12.11 -1.60
C GLU A 328 19.48 -10.81 -0.83
N LEU A 329 18.46 -10.27 -0.15
CA LEU A 329 18.64 -9.06 0.65
C LEU A 329 19.71 -9.26 1.73
N PHE A 330 19.66 -10.39 2.44
CA PHE A 330 20.58 -10.66 3.53
C PHE A 330 22.03 -10.80 3.04
N LYS A 331 22.24 -11.41 1.87
CA LYS A 331 23.56 -11.47 1.22
C LYS A 331 24.09 -10.08 0.90
N VAL A 332 23.28 -9.23 0.28
CA VAL A 332 23.66 -7.84 -0.05
C VAL A 332 23.98 -7.04 1.21
N LEU A 333 23.12 -7.10 2.24
CA LEU A 333 23.33 -6.35 3.48
C LEU A 333 24.58 -6.84 4.23
N ARG A 334 24.87 -8.14 4.21
CA ARG A 334 26.09 -8.66 4.84
C ARG A 334 27.36 -8.17 4.14
N GLU A 335 27.35 -8.08 2.81
CA GLU A 335 28.47 -7.46 2.08
C GLU A 335 28.58 -5.97 2.39
N ASN A 336 27.48 -5.23 2.40
CA ASN A 336 27.43 -3.81 2.75
C ASN A 336 27.89 -3.50 4.19
N SER A 337 27.83 -4.47 5.09
CA SER A 337 28.29 -4.29 6.48
C SER A 337 29.81 -4.32 6.63
N LYS A 338 30.56 -4.79 5.63
CA LYS A 338 32.02 -4.92 5.69
C LYS A 338 32.69 -3.60 5.33
N THR A 339 33.73 -3.26 6.09
CA THR A 339 34.61 -2.15 5.72
C THR A 339 35.47 -2.55 4.53
N THR A 340 35.41 -1.77 3.45
CA THR A 340 36.24 -1.96 2.25
C THR A 340 37.10 -0.72 2.01
N SER A 341 38.20 -0.87 1.26
CA SER A 341 39.02 0.28 0.87
C SER A 341 38.22 1.31 0.08
N VAL A 342 37.32 0.84 -0.79
CA VAL A 342 36.40 1.72 -1.56
C VAL A 342 35.51 2.52 -0.62
N TYR A 343 34.93 1.89 0.41
CA TYR A 343 34.12 2.60 1.42
C TYR A 343 34.92 3.72 2.10
N VAL A 344 36.14 3.42 2.55
CA VAL A 344 36.99 4.41 3.24
C VAL A 344 37.36 5.56 2.32
N VAL A 345 37.80 5.28 1.09
CA VAL A 345 38.16 6.31 0.10
C VAL A 345 36.97 7.20 -0.23
N MET A 346 35.79 6.62 -0.47
CA MET A 346 34.58 7.39 -0.79
C MET A 346 34.13 8.24 0.41
N MET A 347 34.25 7.74 1.64
CA MET A 347 34.00 8.53 2.85
C MET A 347 34.97 9.71 2.98
N ILE A 348 36.26 9.52 2.70
CA ILE A 348 37.26 10.60 2.70
C ILE A 348 36.88 11.66 1.67
N LEU A 349 36.69 11.27 0.41
CA LEU A 349 36.37 12.19 -0.68
C LEU A 349 35.07 12.94 -0.42
N SER A 350 34.03 12.24 0.01
CA SER A 350 32.74 12.84 0.37
C SER A 350 32.90 13.87 1.49
N THR A 351 33.62 13.50 2.56
CA THR A 351 33.86 14.42 3.69
C THR A 351 34.64 15.66 3.24
N LEU A 352 35.70 15.49 2.45
CA LEU A 352 36.49 16.62 1.97
C LEU A 352 35.63 17.60 1.15
N ILE A 353 34.85 17.09 0.19
CA ILE A 353 33.95 17.91 -0.63
C ILE A 353 32.90 18.60 0.27
N ALA A 354 32.34 17.88 1.26
CA ALA A 354 31.39 18.46 2.21
C ALA A 354 32.03 19.58 3.03
N THR A 355 33.24 19.39 3.56
CA THR A 355 33.97 20.40 4.34
C THR A 355 34.26 21.65 3.49
N PHE A 356 34.71 21.49 2.25
CA PHE A 356 34.89 22.63 1.33
C PHE A 356 33.56 23.32 0.98
N GLY A 357 32.50 22.55 0.77
CA GLY A 357 31.15 23.09 0.53
C GLY A 357 30.61 23.88 1.71
N LEU A 358 30.88 23.44 2.95
CA LEU A 358 30.51 24.13 4.19
C LEU A 358 31.27 25.44 4.36
N PHE A 359 32.58 25.45 4.11
CA PHE A 359 33.37 26.69 4.11
C PHE A 359 32.98 27.66 3.00
N GLY A 360 32.58 27.13 1.84
CA GLY A 360 32.11 27.91 0.69
C GLY A 360 30.62 28.28 0.72
N ASP A 361 29.91 27.95 1.80
CA ASP A 361 28.46 28.18 1.98
C ASP A 361 27.62 27.71 0.77
N SER A 362 27.95 26.54 0.21
CA SER A 362 27.39 26.04 -1.06
C SER A 362 26.58 24.76 -0.88
N SER A 363 25.26 24.91 -0.74
CA SER A 363 24.32 23.78 -0.63
C SER A 363 24.46 22.78 -1.80
N PRO A 364 24.62 23.18 -3.08
CA PRO A 364 24.78 22.22 -4.18
C PRO A 364 26.03 21.34 -4.06
N VAL A 365 27.16 21.89 -3.61
CA VAL A 365 28.41 21.14 -3.39
C VAL A 365 28.25 20.15 -2.24
N ILE A 366 27.59 20.60 -1.17
CA ILE A 366 27.26 19.78 -0.01
C ILE A 366 26.35 18.61 -0.43
N ILE A 367 25.37 18.84 -1.31
CA ILE A 367 24.52 17.78 -1.89
C ILE A 367 25.36 16.82 -2.75
N GLY A 368 26.27 17.34 -3.58
CA GLY A 368 27.19 16.52 -4.38
C GLY A 368 28.05 15.59 -3.52
N ALA A 369 28.52 16.06 -2.37
CA ALA A 369 29.25 15.25 -1.40
C ALA A 369 28.40 14.08 -0.85
N MET A 370 27.13 14.34 -0.53
CA MET A 370 26.21 13.33 0.01
C MET A 370 25.96 12.19 -0.98
N ILE A 371 25.90 12.49 -2.28
CA ILE A 371 25.71 11.48 -3.34
C ILE A 371 26.83 10.43 -3.32
N LEU A 372 28.06 10.88 -3.00
CA LEU A 372 29.25 10.03 -2.99
C LEU A 372 29.32 9.14 -1.73
N ALA A 373 28.63 9.51 -0.65
CA ALA A 373 28.84 8.92 0.67
C ALA A 373 28.21 7.52 0.79
N PRO A 374 29.00 6.47 1.08
CA PRO A 374 28.48 5.11 1.21
C PRO A 374 27.94 4.78 2.62
N ILE A 375 27.84 5.75 3.54
CA ILE A 375 27.56 5.50 4.97
C ILE A 375 26.19 4.85 5.24
N ILE A 376 25.22 5.01 4.34
CA ILE A 376 23.87 4.44 4.50
C ILE A 376 23.89 2.91 4.45
N ALA A 377 24.72 2.33 3.58
CA ALA A 377 24.77 0.89 3.37
C ALA A 377 25.06 0.10 4.67
N PRO A 378 26.14 0.40 5.44
CA PRO A 378 26.40 -0.27 6.70
C PRO A 378 25.37 0.04 7.79
N ILE A 379 24.72 1.21 7.76
CA ILE A 379 23.65 1.57 8.72
C ILE A 379 22.42 0.69 8.51
N VAL A 380 21.98 0.51 7.26
CA VAL A 380 20.84 -0.36 6.92
C VAL A 380 21.16 -1.81 7.27
N SER A 381 22.38 -2.26 6.99
CA SER A 381 22.85 -3.60 7.39
C SER A 381 22.88 -3.78 8.90
N PHE A 382 23.31 -2.77 9.65
CA PHE A 382 23.28 -2.79 11.11
C PHE A 382 21.85 -2.88 11.65
N ALA A 383 20.91 -2.11 11.09
CA ALA A 383 19.50 -2.17 11.45
C ALA A 383 18.89 -3.57 11.21
N MET A 384 19.16 -4.17 10.05
CA MET A 384 18.76 -5.55 9.76
C MET A 384 19.40 -6.55 10.72
N GLY A 385 20.68 -6.35 11.06
CA GLY A 385 21.41 -7.17 12.02
C GLY A 385 20.78 -7.14 13.41
N MET A 386 20.25 -5.97 13.81
CA MET A 386 19.57 -5.81 15.10
C MET A 386 18.24 -6.56 15.13
N VAL A 387 17.39 -6.39 14.12
CA VAL A 387 16.07 -7.04 14.11
C VAL A 387 16.14 -8.56 13.95
N ARG A 388 17.22 -9.08 13.33
CA ARG A 388 17.48 -10.52 13.20
C ARG A 388 18.40 -11.10 14.28
N TYR A 389 19.01 -10.26 15.11
CA TYR A 389 20.03 -10.63 16.09
C TYR A 389 21.23 -11.37 15.47
N ASP A 390 21.66 -10.94 14.27
CA ASP A 390 22.87 -11.48 13.62
C ASP A 390 24.12 -10.79 14.19
N LYS A 391 24.82 -11.49 15.10
CA LYS A 391 26.01 -10.95 15.80
C LYS A 391 27.12 -10.53 14.85
N ARG A 392 27.28 -11.20 13.70
CA ARG A 392 28.37 -10.90 12.76
C ARG A 392 28.07 -9.63 11.99
N MET A 393 26.86 -9.49 11.46
CA MET A 393 26.42 -8.29 10.75
C MET A 393 26.33 -7.09 11.69
N LEU A 394 25.93 -7.30 12.95
CA LEU A 394 25.98 -6.27 13.98
C LEU A 394 27.40 -5.76 14.23
N LYS A 395 28.33 -6.68 14.53
CA LYS A 395 29.73 -6.32 14.79
C LYS A 395 30.36 -5.61 13.59
N GLN A 396 30.18 -6.15 12.39
CA GLN A 396 30.72 -5.57 11.15
C GLN A 396 30.10 -4.21 10.85
N GLY A 397 28.77 -4.08 10.96
CA GLY A 397 28.05 -2.82 10.76
C GLY A 397 28.53 -1.71 11.71
N VAL A 398 28.60 -1.98 13.02
CA VAL A 398 29.09 -0.98 13.99
C VAL A 398 30.53 -0.58 13.71
N ILE A 399 31.42 -1.54 13.44
CA ILE A 399 32.82 -1.25 13.12
C ILE A 399 32.91 -0.34 11.88
N THR A 400 32.17 -0.67 10.82
CA THR A 400 32.18 0.13 9.57
C THR A 400 31.61 1.54 9.78
N ILE A 401 30.54 1.69 10.57
CA ILE A 401 29.99 2.99 10.95
C ILE A 401 31.02 3.80 11.75
N LEU A 402 31.67 3.20 12.75
CA LEU A 402 32.69 3.86 13.56
C LEU A 402 33.92 4.27 12.74
N ILE A 403 34.38 3.41 11.82
CA ILE A 403 35.48 3.76 10.91
C ILE A 403 35.07 4.93 10.01
N GLY A 404 33.87 4.89 9.41
CA GLY A 404 33.36 6.00 8.60
C GLY A 404 33.26 7.31 9.39
N THR A 405 32.75 7.22 10.63
CA THR A 405 32.65 8.35 11.57
C THR A 405 34.03 8.93 11.87
N GLY A 406 34.97 8.08 12.28
CA GLY A 406 36.33 8.49 12.66
C GLY A 406 37.11 9.09 11.50
N VAL A 407 37.03 8.49 10.31
CA VAL A 407 37.67 9.02 9.10
C VAL A 407 37.09 10.38 8.72
N SER A 408 35.78 10.56 8.78
CA SER A 408 35.15 11.84 8.45
C SER A 408 35.55 12.94 9.44
N LEU A 409 35.54 12.64 10.74
CA LEU A 409 35.99 13.57 11.77
C LEU A 409 37.46 13.94 11.57
N LEU A 410 38.33 12.95 11.32
CA LEU A 410 39.77 13.16 11.14
C LEU A 410 40.08 14.05 9.95
N PHE A 411 39.52 13.76 8.77
CA PHE A 411 39.82 14.52 7.56
C PHE A 411 39.19 15.91 7.58
N SER A 412 37.95 16.06 8.07
CA SER A 412 37.33 17.39 8.21
C SER A 412 38.08 18.26 9.24
N ALA A 413 38.50 17.69 10.37
CA ALA A 413 39.34 18.38 11.35
C ALA A 413 40.69 18.78 10.75
N GLY A 414 41.34 17.88 10.00
CA GLY A 414 42.60 18.15 9.30
C GLY A 414 42.49 19.32 8.33
N VAL A 415 41.46 19.36 7.49
CA VAL A 415 41.19 20.49 6.58
C VAL A 415 40.98 21.78 7.37
N SER A 416 40.21 21.73 8.45
CA SER A 416 39.88 22.91 9.27
C SER A 416 41.07 23.45 10.07
N LEU A 417 42.07 22.63 10.34
CA LEU A 417 43.35 23.06 10.91
C LEU A 417 44.24 23.76 9.88
N ILE A 418 44.20 23.31 8.62
CA ILE A 418 44.99 23.88 7.53
C ILE A 418 44.38 25.20 7.05
N ILE A 419 43.05 25.30 7.01
CA ILE A 419 42.32 26.50 6.56
C ILE A 419 42.08 27.43 7.76
N PRO A 420 42.71 28.62 7.84
CA PRO A 420 42.58 29.53 8.97
C PRO A 420 41.29 30.38 8.90
N ILE A 421 40.17 29.77 8.51
CA ILE A 421 38.86 30.44 8.41
C ILE A 421 38.00 29.94 9.56
N LYS A 422 37.79 30.80 10.56
CA LYS A 422 36.87 30.56 11.70
C LYS A 422 35.58 31.35 11.52
N LEU A 423 34.94 31.18 10.37
CA LEU A 423 33.65 31.79 10.06
C LEU A 423 32.57 30.71 10.10
N ILE A 424 31.57 30.92 10.95
CA ILE A 424 30.34 30.11 10.94
C ILE A 424 29.51 30.58 9.75
N THR A 425 29.46 29.77 8.70
CA THR A 425 28.61 29.98 7.52
C THR A 425 27.16 29.59 7.81
N SER A 426 26.22 29.99 6.95
CA SER A 426 24.81 29.63 7.14
C SER A 426 24.59 28.13 7.10
N GLU A 427 25.32 27.43 6.22
CA GLU A 427 25.31 25.98 6.14
C GLU A 427 25.96 25.30 7.34
N ILE A 428 26.92 25.91 8.04
CA ILE A 428 27.46 25.35 9.30
C ILE A 428 26.45 25.56 10.44
N ASP A 429 25.94 26.79 10.57
CA ASP A 429 25.02 27.20 11.63
C ASP A 429 23.75 26.34 11.66
N ALA A 430 23.20 26.06 10.48
CA ALA A 430 22.00 25.25 10.31
C ALA A 430 22.15 23.77 10.76
N ARG A 431 23.33 23.33 11.23
CA ARG A 431 23.58 21.98 11.75
C ARG A 431 24.07 21.99 13.20
N LEU A 432 24.13 23.16 13.83
CA LEU A 432 24.50 23.30 15.25
C LEU A 432 23.30 23.14 16.19
N SER A 433 22.09 23.39 15.68
CA SER A 433 20.86 23.41 16.46
C SER A 433 19.88 22.32 15.99
N PRO A 434 19.99 21.08 16.53
CA PRO A 434 19.07 20.02 16.17
C PRO A 434 17.62 20.37 16.54
N THR A 435 16.68 20.01 15.66
CA THR A 435 15.25 20.29 15.81
C THR A 435 14.42 19.01 15.80
N LEU A 436 13.15 19.11 16.19
CA LEU A 436 12.19 18.01 16.02
C LEU A 436 11.96 17.64 14.54
N LEU A 437 12.18 18.59 13.62
CA LEU A 437 12.06 18.34 12.18
C LEU A 437 13.15 17.40 11.68
N ASP A 438 14.37 17.50 12.22
CA ASP A 438 15.48 16.59 11.90
C ASP A 438 15.15 15.14 12.29
N MET A 439 14.46 14.96 13.42
CA MET A 439 13.94 13.63 13.80
C MET A 439 12.91 13.11 12.79
N GLY A 440 12.02 13.97 12.30
CA GLY A 440 11.08 13.62 11.22
C GLY A 440 11.80 13.18 9.94
N ILE A 441 12.87 13.88 9.56
CA ILE A 441 13.72 13.51 8.41
C ILE A 441 14.38 12.15 8.65
N ALA A 442 14.92 11.90 9.85
CA ALA A 442 15.54 10.62 10.20
C ALA A 442 14.56 9.44 10.15
N ILE A 443 13.32 9.65 10.60
CA ILE A 443 12.22 8.67 10.53
C ILE A 443 11.95 8.28 9.09
N VAL A 444 11.67 9.26 8.23
CA VAL A 444 11.36 9.04 6.82
C VAL A 444 12.55 8.43 6.09
N SER A 445 13.77 8.89 6.40
CA SER A 445 15.02 8.36 5.86
C SER A 445 15.23 6.88 6.22
N GLY A 446 14.96 6.49 7.46
CA GLY A 446 15.04 5.09 7.88
C GLY A 446 14.04 4.19 7.13
N VAL A 447 12.80 4.65 6.98
CA VAL A 447 11.78 3.92 6.20
C VAL A 447 12.20 3.80 4.73
N ALA A 448 12.62 4.90 4.12
CA ALA A 448 13.06 4.93 2.73
C ALA A 448 14.27 4.01 2.49
N ALA A 449 15.24 4.02 3.41
CA ALA A 449 16.45 3.19 3.32
C ALA A 449 16.09 1.69 3.31
N ALA A 450 15.32 1.23 4.30
CA ALA A 450 14.93 -0.17 4.38
C ALA A 450 14.03 -0.59 3.20
N TYR A 451 13.08 0.27 2.81
CA TYR A 451 12.17 -0.03 1.71
C TYR A 451 12.89 -0.13 0.35
N ALA A 452 13.79 0.80 0.04
CA ALA A 452 14.57 0.81 -1.19
C ALA A 452 15.53 -0.39 -1.28
N HIS A 453 16.07 -0.85 -0.13
CA HIS A 453 16.88 -2.07 -0.10
C HIS A 453 16.05 -3.34 -0.24
N ALA A 454 14.85 -3.38 0.35
CA ALA A 454 13.98 -4.54 0.41
C ALA A 454 13.17 -4.83 -0.86
N LYS A 455 12.98 -3.83 -1.74
CA LYS A 455 12.20 -3.98 -2.97
C LYS A 455 13.07 -3.92 -4.22
N GLU A 456 12.92 -4.94 -5.06
CA GLU A 456 13.48 -4.95 -6.41
C GLU A 456 12.83 -3.87 -7.29
N GLY A 457 13.61 -3.30 -8.21
CA GLY A 457 13.16 -2.26 -9.13
C GLY A 457 13.23 -0.82 -8.60
N ILE A 458 13.55 -0.61 -7.32
CA ILE A 458 13.80 0.74 -6.78
C ILE A 458 15.28 1.09 -6.98
N ALA A 459 15.54 2.27 -7.53
CA ALA A 459 16.90 2.80 -7.68
C ALA A 459 17.53 3.07 -6.29
N LYS A 460 18.28 2.09 -5.78
CA LYS A 460 18.97 2.15 -4.48
C LYS A 460 19.90 3.36 -4.36
N SER A 461 20.49 3.78 -5.49
CA SER A 461 21.32 4.99 -5.57
C SER A 461 20.53 6.26 -5.28
N LEU A 462 19.35 6.44 -5.87
CA LEU A 462 18.52 7.64 -5.72
C LEU A 462 18.03 7.81 -4.27
N ALA A 463 17.63 6.71 -3.62
CA ALA A 463 17.29 6.72 -2.20
C ALA A 463 18.52 7.06 -1.35
N GLY A 464 19.69 6.48 -1.66
CA GLY A 464 20.94 6.73 -0.95
C GLY A 464 21.33 8.21 -0.91
N VAL A 465 21.13 8.94 -2.01
CA VAL A 465 21.37 10.40 -2.08
C VAL A 465 20.52 11.17 -1.08
N ALA A 466 19.21 10.95 -1.07
CA ALA A 466 18.28 11.70 -0.20
C ALA A 466 18.51 11.42 1.30
N ILE A 467 19.00 10.23 1.65
CA ILE A 467 19.22 9.78 3.03
C ILE A 467 20.57 10.28 3.56
N ALA A 468 21.60 10.35 2.71
CA ALA A 468 22.94 10.84 3.10
C ALA A 468 22.95 12.32 3.53
N VAL A 469 21.91 13.07 3.15
CA VAL A 469 21.69 14.47 3.56
C VAL A 469 21.75 14.67 5.06
N ALA A 470 21.20 13.71 5.81
CA ALA A 470 21.05 13.83 7.26
C ALA A 470 22.32 13.48 8.07
N LEU A 471 23.36 12.93 7.44
CA LEU A 471 24.50 12.35 8.17
C LEU A 471 25.85 13.00 7.85
N VAL A 472 26.18 13.17 6.57
CA VAL A 472 27.53 13.60 6.17
C VAL A 472 27.83 15.05 6.58
N PRO A 473 26.95 16.04 6.32
CA PRO A 473 27.25 17.42 6.71
C PRO A 473 27.37 17.61 8.23
N PRO A 474 26.44 17.12 9.08
CA PRO A 474 26.61 17.22 10.54
C PRO A 474 27.92 16.58 11.02
N LEU A 475 28.33 15.47 10.42
CA LEU A 475 29.59 14.81 10.73
C LEU A 475 30.81 15.63 10.27
N ALA A 476 30.74 16.26 9.10
CA ALA A 476 31.77 17.18 8.62
C ALA A 476 31.87 18.43 9.51
N VAL A 477 30.75 19.06 9.89
CA VAL A 477 30.69 20.20 10.82
C VAL A 477 31.25 19.82 12.19
N ALA A 478 30.94 18.62 12.70
CA ALA A 478 31.54 18.14 13.94
C ALA A 478 33.08 18.07 13.82
N GLY A 479 33.60 17.56 12.69
CA GLY A 479 35.03 17.59 12.40
C GLY A 479 35.61 19.01 12.33
N ILE A 480 34.89 19.97 11.74
CA ILE A 480 35.27 21.40 11.74
C ILE A 480 35.39 21.91 13.17
N GLY A 481 34.42 21.61 14.04
CA GLY A 481 34.46 21.96 15.46
C GLY A 481 35.70 21.41 16.19
N ILE A 482 36.09 20.17 15.91
CA ILE A 482 37.35 19.59 16.41
C ILE A 482 38.55 20.40 15.93
N GLY A 483 38.64 20.68 14.62
CA GLY A 483 39.75 21.45 14.06
C GLY A 483 39.84 22.88 14.59
N TRP A 484 38.71 23.50 14.92
CA TRP A 484 38.66 24.84 15.52
C TRP A 484 38.91 24.88 17.03
N TRP A 485 38.94 23.71 17.69
CA TRP A 485 38.88 23.58 19.15
C TRP A 485 37.60 24.18 19.75
N ASP A 486 36.51 24.19 18.98
CA ASP A 486 35.20 24.69 19.41
C ASP A 486 34.27 23.53 19.80
N TRP A 487 34.13 23.32 21.10
CA TRP A 487 33.30 22.25 21.66
C TRP A 487 31.80 22.47 21.41
N GLN A 488 31.35 23.71 21.28
CA GLN A 488 29.94 24.01 21.01
C GLN A 488 29.59 23.58 19.58
N VAL A 489 30.45 23.91 18.61
CA VAL A 489 30.31 23.48 17.22
C VAL A 489 30.36 21.95 17.10
N PHE A 490 31.34 21.30 17.76
CA PHE A 490 31.45 19.84 17.74
C PHE A 490 30.22 19.16 18.34
N SER A 491 29.84 19.53 19.56
CA SER A 491 28.78 18.82 20.30
C SER A 491 27.40 19.01 19.68
N GLY A 492 27.08 20.20 19.16
CA GLY A 492 25.81 20.46 18.47
C GLY A 492 25.65 19.60 17.21
N ALA A 493 26.64 19.65 16.32
CA ALA A 493 26.60 18.91 15.06
C ALA A 493 26.76 17.40 15.24
N PHE A 494 27.58 16.96 16.20
CA PHE A 494 27.72 15.53 16.51
C PHE A 494 26.45 14.95 17.12
N LEU A 495 25.72 15.73 17.93
CA LEU A 495 24.42 15.33 18.46
C LEU A 495 23.36 15.21 17.35
N LEU A 496 23.34 16.15 16.38
CA LEU A 496 22.51 16.04 15.18
C LEU A 496 22.83 14.75 14.38
N TYR A 497 24.12 14.46 14.18
CA TYR A 497 24.54 13.20 13.55
C TYR A 497 24.02 11.97 14.31
N LEU A 498 24.20 11.94 15.63
CA LEU A 498 23.87 10.78 16.46
C LEU A 498 22.35 10.54 16.55
N THR A 499 21.56 11.61 16.64
CA THR A 499 20.09 11.56 16.61
C THR A 499 19.58 11.04 15.27
N ASN A 500 20.11 11.55 14.15
CA ASN A 500 19.74 11.09 12.82
C ASN A 500 20.15 9.63 12.61
N LEU A 501 21.36 9.24 13.01
CA LEU A 501 21.82 7.86 12.95
C LEU A 501 20.91 6.91 13.73
N ALA A 502 20.56 7.25 14.98
CA ALA A 502 19.71 6.42 15.83
C ALA A 502 18.29 6.30 15.25
N GLY A 503 17.72 7.40 14.76
CA GLY A 503 16.40 7.42 14.09
C GLY A 503 16.38 6.54 12.85
N ILE A 504 17.36 6.68 11.96
CA ILE A 504 17.47 5.87 10.74
C ILE A 504 17.56 4.38 11.09
N ILE A 505 18.40 3.99 12.07
CA ILE A 505 18.56 2.59 12.48
C ILE A 505 17.22 2.00 12.98
N MET A 506 16.52 2.72 13.85
CA MET A 506 15.25 2.24 14.41
C MET A 506 14.18 2.09 13.35
N PHE A 507 13.96 3.11 12.52
CA PHE A 507 12.88 3.10 11.55
C PHE A 507 13.18 2.21 10.35
N ALA A 508 14.46 2.03 9.99
CA ALA A 508 14.86 0.96 9.07
C ALA A 508 14.55 -0.43 9.65
N GLY A 509 14.85 -0.66 10.93
CA GLY A 509 14.52 -1.90 11.64
C GLY A 509 13.01 -2.17 11.68
N ILE A 510 12.20 -1.18 12.08
CA ILE A 510 10.74 -1.27 12.07
C ILE A 510 10.22 -1.59 10.66
N THR A 511 10.78 -0.94 9.64
CA THR A 511 10.38 -1.19 8.25
C THR A 511 10.70 -2.61 7.83
N PHE A 512 11.88 -3.16 8.15
CA PHE A 512 12.19 -4.57 7.90
C PHE A 512 11.25 -5.54 8.64
N LEU A 513 10.76 -5.18 9.82
CA LEU A 513 9.76 -5.97 10.56
C LEU A 513 8.40 -5.95 9.85
N VAL A 514 7.94 -4.77 9.46
CA VAL A 514 6.66 -4.58 8.76
C VAL A 514 6.66 -5.25 7.40
N LEU A 515 7.78 -5.20 6.68
CA LEU A 515 7.96 -5.87 5.39
C LEU A 515 8.15 -7.39 5.51
N GLY A 516 8.24 -7.94 6.74
CA GLY A 516 8.33 -9.38 6.97
C GLY A 516 9.72 -9.98 6.83
N PHE A 517 10.77 -9.15 6.77
CA PHE A 517 12.16 -9.59 6.70
C PHE A 517 12.72 -10.02 8.06
N ALA A 518 12.01 -9.82 9.17
CA ALA A 518 12.39 -10.34 10.49
C ALA A 518 11.19 -10.82 11.33
N PRO A 519 11.31 -11.95 12.06
CA PRO A 519 10.24 -12.42 12.93
C PRO A 519 10.18 -11.58 14.22
N PHE A 520 9.01 -11.02 14.53
CA PHE A 520 8.76 -10.21 15.73
C PHE A 520 9.27 -10.84 17.04
N LYS A 521 9.16 -12.17 17.18
CA LYS A 521 9.66 -12.90 18.38
C LYS A 521 11.17 -12.76 18.58
N ARG A 522 11.97 -12.74 17.50
CA ARG A 522 13.44 -12.58 17.59
C ARG A 522 13.84 -11.11 17.65
N ALA A 523 13.02 -10.23 17.10
CA ALA A 523 13.29 -8.80 17.05
C ALA A 523 13.14 -8.08 18.39
N LYS A 524 12.45 -8.66 19.38
CA LYS A 524 12.16 -8.02 20.67
C LYS A 524 13.42 -7.47 21.35
N LEU A 525 14.50 -8.25 21.41
CA LEU A 525 15.76 -7.82 22.02
C LEU A 525 16.44 -6.71 21.21
N GLY A 526 16.51 -6.85 19.88
CA GLY A 526 17.03 -5.81 18.99
C GLY A 526 16.28 -4.49 19.11
N LEU A 527 14.94 -4.56 19.19
CA LEU A 527 14.07 -3.39 19.34
C LEU A 527 14.29 -2.69 20.70
N ILE A 528 14.46 -3.47 21.78
CA ILE A 528 14.81 -2.92 23.10
C ILE A 528 16.17 -2.22 23.04
N TYR A 529 17.18 -2.79 22.38
CA TYR A 529 18.48 -2.14 22.22
C TYR A 529 18.40 -0.85 21.39
N THR A 530 17.59 -0.81 20.31
CA THR A 530 17.34 0.45 19.57
C THR A 530 16.66 1.50 20.44
N LEU A 531 15.69 1.11 21.26
CA LEU A 531 14.98 2.00 22.17
C LEU A 531 15.90 2.57 23.25
N ILE A 532 16.79 1.74 23.81
CA ILE A 532 17.82 2.18 24.77
C ILE A 532 18.78 3.15 24.09
N LEU A 533 19.27 2.85 22.88
CA LEU A 533 20.15 3.73 22.12
C LEU A 533 19.49 5.09 21.86
N ILE A 534 18.23 5.11 21.43
CA ILE A 534 17.48 6.35 21.22
C ILE A 534 17.27 7.09 22.54
N GLY A 535 16.88 6.41 23.61
CA GLY A 535 16.75 7.02 24.93
C GLY A 535 18.05 7.67 25.39
N MET A 536 19.19 7.00 25.16
CA MET A 536 20.52 7.52 25.47
C MET A 536 20.87 8.78 24.67
N VAL A 537 20.40 8.89 23.43
CA VAL A 537 20.64 10.06 22.55
C VAL A 537 19.62 11.19 22.80
N MET A 538 18.39 10.84 23.17
CA MET A 538 17.32 11.78 23.51
C MET A 538 17.64 12.62 24.75
N VAL A 539 18.33 12.05 25.74
CA VAL A 539 18.73 12.76 26.96
C VAL A 539 19.64 13.96 26.66
N PRO A 540 20.82 13.79 26.01
CA PRO A 540 21.67 14.92 25.65
C PRO A 540 21.02 15.85 24.64
N LEU A 541 20.17 15.34 23.73
CA LEU A 541 19.38 16.18 22.83
C LEU A 541 18.45 17.12 23.60
N SER A 542 17.69 16.61 24.57
CA SER A 542 16.80 17.41 25.41
C SER A 542 17.57 18.46 26.20
N LEU A 543 18.73 18.09 26.77
CA LEU A 543 19.60 19.03 27.47
C LEU A 543 20.17 20.12 26.55
N SER A 544 20.60 19.76 25.34
CA SER A 544 21.10 20.70 24.33
C SER A 544 20.01 21.64 23.84
N PHE A 545 18.82 21.10 23.57
CA PHE A 545 17.65 21.87 23.16
C PHE A 545 17.23 22.90 24.20
N ASN A 546 17.26 22.53 25.49
CA ASN A 546 17.00 23.47 26.59
C ASN A 546 18.06 24.60 26.65
N ARG A 547 19.33 24.28 26.38
CA ARG A 547 20.40 25.30 26.30
C ARG A 547 20.14 26.26 25.15
N ILE A 548 19.90 25.75 23.94
CA ILE A 548 19.65 26.58 22.75
C ILE A 548 18.39 27.44 22.94
N GLN A 549 17.31 26.90 23.51
CA GLN A 549 16.13 27.69 23.85
C GLN A 549 16.43 28.83 24.81
N LYS A 550 17.23 28.58 25.85
CA LYS A 550 17.63 29.61 26.80
C LYS A 550 18.48 30.69 26.11
N GLU A 551 19.39 30.30 25.22
CA GLU A 551 20.19 31.25 24.40
C GLU A 551 19.30 32.14 23.52
N ALA A 552 18.34 31.53 22.81
CA ALA A 552 17.41 32.24 21.94
C ALA A 552 16.45 33.14 22.74
N SER A 553 16.01 32.71 23.92
CA SER A 553 15.16 33.50 24.81
C SER A 553 15.89 34.74 25.31
N ILE A 554 17.11 34.58 25.83
CA ILE A 554 17.94 35.71 26.32
C ILE A 554 18.26 36.66 25.17
N THR A 555 18.63 36.12 24.00
CA THR A 555 18.91 36.96 22.82
C THR A 555 17.67 37.75 22.40
N ARG A 556 16.49 37.13 22.36
CA ARG A 556 15.22 37.80 22.00
C ARG A 556 14.79 38.84 23.02
N GLU A 557 15.07 38.62 24.30
CA GLU A 557 14.75 39.54 25.39
C GLU A 557 15.67 40.76 25.39
N LEU A 558 16.95 40.58 25.05
CA LEU A 558 17.93 41.66 25.03
C LEU A 558 18.01 42.40 23.69
N GLU A 559 17.78 41.73 22.56
CA GLU A 559 17.89 42.34 21.22
C GLU A 559 16.81 43.41 21.02
N GLY A 560 17.22 44.66 20.80
CA GLY A 560 16.30 45.79 20.66
C GLY A 560 15.74 46.32 21.97
N ALA A 561 16.12 45.75 23.11
CA ALA A 561 15.76 46.29 24.42
C ALA A 561 16.40 47.67 24.65
N THR A 562 15.72 48.49 25.44
CA THR A 562 16.22 49.81 25.86
C THR A 562 16.47 49.80 27.36
N ILE A 563 17.72 50.05 27.74
CA ILE A 563 18.16 50.14 29.14
C ILE A 563 18.78 51.52 29.33
N ASN A 564 18.22 52.36 30.21
CA ASN A 564 18.73 53.72 30.47
C ASN A 564 18.96 54.56 29.19
N GLU A 565 17.97 54.58 28.29
CA GLU A 565 18.02 55.26 26.97
C GLU A 565 19.02 54.68 25.94
N LEU A 566 19.70 53.58 26.28
CA LEU A 566 20.64 52.87 25.39
C LEU A 566 19.92 51.75 24.65
N VAL A 567 20.14 51.63 23.34
CA VAL A 567 19.57 50.54 22.54
C VAL A 567 20.58 49.39 22.45
N ILE A 568 20.15 48.19 22.84
CA ILE A 568 20.95 46.97 22.69
C ILE A 568 20.75 46.39 21.28
N ARG A 569 21.85 46.04 20.61
CA ARG A 569 21.86 45.39 19.29
C ARG A 569 22.92 44.30 19.19
N ASN A 570 22.79 43.40 18.22
CA ASN A 570 23.76 42.34 17.91
C ASN A 570 24.14 41.50 19.15
N VAL A 571 23.14 41.08 19.92
CA VAL A 571 23.30 40.23 21.09
C VAL A 571 23.73 38.85 20.63
N LYS A 572 24.85 38.38 21.19
CA LYS A 572 25.35 37.02 21.03
C LYS A 572 25.56 36.44 22.42
N VAL A 573 24.82 35.40 22.74
CA VAL A 573 24.94 34.68 24.00
C VAL A 573 25.75 33.42 23.75
N ARG A 574 26.75 33.15 24.59
CA ARG A 574 27.52 31.90 24.55
C ARG A 574 27.57 31.26 25.93
N PHE A 575 27.29 29.96 25.98
CA PHE A 575 27.38 29.20 27.23
C PHE A 575 28.82 29.14 27.75
N GLY A 576 28.97 29.56 29.01
CA GLY A 576 30.22 29.52 29.78
C GLY A 576 29.89 29.63 31.26
N THR A 577 30.90 29.47 32.11
CA THR A 577 30.78 29.72 33.56
C THR A 577 31.70 30.88 33.94
N PRO A 578 31.21 32.14 34.03
CA PRO A 578 29.81 32.60 33.85
C PRO A 578 29.37 32.73 32.38
N LEU A 579 28.05 32.88 32.15
CA LEU A 579 27.44 33.01 30.81
C LEU A 579 28.06 34.20 30.05
N ARG A 580 28.56 34.03 28.83
CA ARG A 580 29.13 35.15 28.08
C ARG A 580 28.06 35.81 27.25
N VAL A 581 27.87 37.12 27.44
CA VAL A 581 26.94 37.93 26.65
C VAL A 581 27.76 39.00 25.95
N SER A 582 27.86 38.90 24.62
CA SER A 582 28.50 39.92 23.79
C SER A 582 27.40 40.74 23.11
N LEU A 583 27.39 42.06 23.29
CA LEU A 583 26.35 42.93 22.73
C LEU A 583 26.91 44.28 22.29
N THR A 584 26.18 44.94 21.39
CA THR A 584 26.47 46.31 20.95
C THR A 584 25.55 47.27 21.70
N LEU A 585 26.12 48.23 22.42
CA LEU A 585 25.36 49.30 23.06
C LEU A 585 25.40 50.55 22.18
N VAL A 586 24.24 51.01 21.73
CA VAL A 586 24.11 52.25 20.97
C VAL A 586 23.79 53.40 21.91
N SER A 587 24.73 54.34 22.05
CA SER A 587 24.60 55.53 22.90
C SER A 587 24.86 56.83 22.14
N PRO A 588 24.17 57.94 22.46
CA PRO A 588 24.55 59.28 22.00
C PRO A 588 25.85 59.80 22.66
N ASN A 589 26.16 59.32 23.87
CA ASN A 589 27.26 59.79 24.72
C ASN A 589 28.34 58.71 24.91
N ASN A 590 29.54 59.11 25.35
CA ASN A 590 30.59 58.16 25.70
C ASN A 590 30.17 57.37 26.95
N LEU A 591 30.12 56.05 26.82
CA LEU A 591 29.81 55.13 27.92
C LEU A 591 30.99 55.04 28.90
N GLY A 592 30.74 55.34 30.16
CA GLY A 592 31.70 55.18 31.25
C GLY A 592 31.76 53.74 31.77
N GLY A 593 32.89 53.35 32.38
CA GLY A 593 33.03 52.02 33.01
C GLY A 593 32.08 51.76 34.19
N ALA A 594 31.52 52.82 34.80
CA ALA A 594 30.50 52.70 35.84
C ALA A 594 29.12 52.34 35.24
N GLU A 595 28.72 53.00 34.15
CA GLU A 595 27.46 52.73 33.44
C GLU A 595 27.43 51.30 32.87
N ILE A 596 28.55 50.82 32.32
CA ILE A 596 28.66 49.44 31.82
C ILE A 596 28.48 48.40 32.96
N ARG A 597 28.92 48.72 34.19
CA ARG A 597 28.71 47.84 35.35
C ARG A 597 27.26 47.85 35.83
N GLU A 598 26.58 49.00 35.76
CA GLU A 598 25.15 49.12 36.07
C GLU A 598 24.33 48.27 35.08
N ILE A 599 24.61 48.40 33.78
CA ILE A 599 23.96 47.61 32.71
C ILE A 599 24.23 46.12 32.89
N LYS A 600 25.47 45.75 33.24
CA LYS A 600 25.80 44.36 33.55
C LYS A 600 24.91 43.82 34.67
N ARG A 601 24.75 44.58 35.76
CA ARG A 601 23.92 44.18 36.91
C ARG A 601 22.46 44.03 36.52
N GLU A 602 21.92 44.95 35.72
CA GLU A 602 20.54 44.90 35.26
C GLU A 602 20.28 43.71 34.33
N ILE A 603 21.23 43.39 33.44
CA ILE A 603 21.16 42.18 32.61
C ILE A 603 21.30 40.92 33.47
N GLU A 604 22.14 40.91 34.51
CA GLU A 604 22.24 39.79 35.47
C GLU A 604 20.94 39.58 36.27
N GLU A 605 20.25 40.65 36.65
CA GLU A 605 18.95 40.59 37.33
C GLU A 605 17.84 40.08 36.39
N ASN A 606 17.82 40.53 35.13
CA ASN A 606 16.84 40.07 34.14
C ASN A 606 17.04 38.59 33.76
N ILE A 607 18.30 38.16 33.56
CA ILE A 607 18.62 36.77 33.19
C ILE A 607 18.55 35.82 34.40
N GLY A 608 18.75 36.34 35.62
CA GLY A 608 18.76 35.56 36.86
C GLY A 608 20.02 34.70 37.06
N GLU A 609 21.09 34.94 36.30
CA GLU A 609 22.37 34.23 36.40
C GLU A 609 23.56 35.18 36.16
N PRO A 610 24.74 34.91 36.75
CA PRO A 610 25.93 35.74 36.55
C PRO A 610 26.43 35.67 35.12
N ILE A 611 26.80 36.82 34.55
CA ILE A 611 27.28 36.95 33.18
C ILE A 611 28.70 37.54 33.12
N SER A 612 29.43 37.17 32.08
CA SER A 612 30.60 37.88 31.58
C SER A 612 30.15 38.74 30.40
N LEU A 613 30.04 40.04 30.62
CA LEU A 613 29.56 40.99 29.62
C LEU A 613 30.73 41.50 28.75
N GLU A 614 30.61 41.36 27.44
CA GLU A 614 31.49 41.98 26.44
C GLU A 614 30.68 43.04 25.68
N VAL A 615 31.12 44.29 25.77
CA VAL A 615 30.40 45.44 25.20
C VAL A 615 31.18 46.00 24.03
N ILE A 616 30.50 46.14 22.89
CA ILE A 616 30.97 46.92 21.75
C ILE A 616 30.22 48.26 21.79
N PRO A 617 30.86 49.38 22.17
CA PRO A 617 30.22 50.68 22.14
C PRO A 617 30.01 51.11 20.69
N ALA A 618 28.80 51.51 20.34
CA ALA A 618 28.45 52.09 19.05
C ALA A 618 27.80 53.45 19.26
N ARG A 619 28.09 54.40 18.37
CA ARG A 619 27.51 55.73 18.43
C ARG A 619 26.42 55.87 17.38
N GLY A 620 25.19 56.10 17.83
CA GLY A 620 24.07 56.40 16.95
C GLY A 620 24.05 57.89 16.61
N PHE A 621 24.23 58.24 15.34
CA PHE A 621 23.93 59.59 14.86
C PHE A 621 22.47 59.58 14.37
N LYS A 622 21.64 60.48 14.89
CA LYS A 622 20.27 60.70 14.39
C LYS A 622 20.31 61.60 13.16
#